data_AF-A0A7V8YP64-F1
#
_entry.id   AF-A0A7V8YP64-F1
#
_cell.length_a   1.000
_cell.length_b   1.000
_cell.length_c   1.000
_cell.angle_alpha   90.00
_cell.angle_beta   90.00
_cell.angle_gamma   90.00
#
_symmetry.space_group_name_H-M   'P 1'
#
loop_
_entity.id
_entity.type
_entity.pdbx_description
1 polymer ?
#
loop_
_entity_poly.entity_id
_entity_poly.type
_entity_poly.pdbx_seq_one_letter_code
_entity_poly.pdbx_strand_id
1 'polypeptide(L)' 'MRYFDPERGYVMCTVERDTWTAEFRQIFDVQDPQGVVEAGATFVVERGTPEAQPA' A
#
# COMPACT_ATOMS: atom_id res chain seq x y z
N MET A 1 11.16 -4.40 -1.48
CA MET A 1 9.84 -4.49 -2.15
C MET A 1 9.99 -4.08 -3.61
N ARG A 2 9.54 -4.92 -4.55
CA ARG A 2 9.48 -4.57 -5.98
C ARG A 2 8.05 -4.79 -6.47
N TYR A 3 7.23 -3.78 -6.26
CA TYR A 3 5.87 -3.70 -6.77
C TYR A 3 5.73 -2.33 -7.45
N PHE A 4 5.09 -2.30 -8.61
CA PHE A 4 4.87 -1.08 -9.37
C PHE A 4 3.39 -0.98 -9.70
N ASP A 5 2.82 0.14 -9.35
CA ASP A 5 1.47 0.53 -9.69
C ASP A 5 1.52 1.98 -10.21
N PRO A 6 1.04 2.25 -11.44
CA PRO A 6 1.09 3.58 -12.03
C PRO A 6 -0.03 4.52 -11.54
N GLU A 7 -0.99 4.03 -10.75
CA GLU A 7 -2.13 4.81 -10.31
C GLU A 7 -1.74 5.90 -9.31
N ARG A 8 -2.50 7.00 -9.32
CA ARG A 8 -2.34 8.07 -8.34
C ARG A 8 -2.88 7.61 -6.99
N GLY A 9 -2.36 8.18 -5.90
CA GLY A 9 -2.82 7.85 -4.57
C GLY A 9 -1.75 8.06 -3.51
N TYR A 10 -1.76 7.21 -2.48
CA TYR A 10 -0.83 7.25 -1.36
C TYR A 10 -0.62 5.85 -0.77
N VAL A 11 0.40 5.71 0.07
CA VAL A 11 0.65 4.49 0.83
C VAL A 11 0.34 4.75 2.30
N MET A 12 -0.52 3.92 2.89
CA MET A 12 -0.76 3.91 4.33
C MET A 12 0.14 2.87 4.98
N CYS A 13 0.91 3.28 5.99
CA CYS A 13 1.83 2.39 6.69
C CYS A 13 1.37 2.18 8.13
N THR A 14 1.18 0.92 8.51
CA THR A 14 0.96 0.52 9.90
C THR A 14 2.23 -0.15 10.41
N VAL A 15 2.82 0.39 11.47
CA VAL A 15 4.07 -0.12 12.06
C VAL A 15 3.78 -0.62 13.45
N GLU A 16 3.99 -1.91 13.67
CA GLU A 16 3.85 -2.57 14.96
C GLU A 16 5.22 -3.09 15.44
N ARG A 17 5.23 -3.82 16.56
CA ARG A 17 6.48 -4.34 17.14
C ARG A 17 7.23 -5.27 16.18
N ASP A 18 6.50 -6.16 15.51
CA ASP A 18 7.08 -7.27 14.75
C ASP A 18 6.69 -7.23 13.27
N THR A 19 5.85 -6.27 12.87
CA THR A 19 5.33 -6.14 11.52
C THR A 19 5.39 -4.69 11.04
N TRP A 20 5.62 -4.53 9.75
CA TRP A 20 5.36 -3.30 9.02
C TRP A 20 4.48 -3.63 7.83
N THR A 21 3.25 -3.11 7.85
CA THR A 21 2.28 -3.26 6.77
C THR A 21 2.23 -2.00 5.93
N ALA A 22 2.26 -2.16 4.61
CA ALA A 22 2.11 -1.10 3.62
C ALA A 22 0.87 -1.39 2.75
N GLU A 23 -0.14 -0.54 2.86
CA GLU A 23 -1.39 -0.60 2.10
C GLU A 23 -1.36 0.45 1.00
N PHE A 24 -1.39 0.03 -0.26
CA PHE A 24 -1.50 0.93 -1.40
C PHE A 24 -2.95 1.40 -1.52
N ARG A 25 -3.16 2.72 -1.63
CA ARG A 25 -4.48 3.33 -1.79
C ARG A 25 -4.47 4.14 -3.08
N GLN A 26 -5.44 3.89 -3.95
CA GLN A 26 -5.42 4.33 -5.35
C GLN A 26 -6.61 5.21 -5.69
N ILE A 27 -6.42 6.12 -6.66
CA ILE A 27 -7.44 7.00 -7.23
C ILE A 27 -7.28 6.94 -8.76
N PHE A 28 -8.32 6.47 -9.45
CA PHE A 28 -8.32 6.28 -10.90
C PHE A 28 -8.61 7.56 -11.69
N ASP A 29 -9.44 8.46 -11.14
CA ASP A 29 -9.71 9.76 -11.73
C ASP A 29 -9.44 10.88 -10.71
N VAL A 30 -8.33 11.58 -10.91
CA VAL A 30 -7.93 12.71 -10.07
C VAL A 30 -8.58 14.03 -10.49
N GLN A 31 -9.29 14.05 -11.62
CA GLN A 31 -10.04 15.22 -12.08
C GLN A 31 -11.45 15.25 -11.49
N ASP A 32 -11.98 14.10 -11.07
CA ASP A 32 -13.24 14.02 -10.32
C ASP A 32 -13.03 14.40 -8.85
N PRO A 33 -13.58 15.53 -8.36
CA PRO A 33 -13.50 15.90 -6.95
C PRO A 33 -14.28 14.97 -6.02
N GLN A 34 -15.12 14.07 -6.56
CA GLN A 34 -15.79 12.99 -5.83
C GLN A 34 -15.09 11.63 -6.03
N GLY A 35 -13.91 11.62 -6.66
CA GLY A 35 -13.11 10.43 -6.86
C GLY A 35 -12.87 9.67 -5.55
N VAL A 36 -13.10 8.35 -5.59
CA VAL A 36 -13.00 7.48 -4.42
C VAL A 36 -11.61 6.88 -4.33
N VAL A 37 -11.11 6.76 -3.10
CA VAL A 37 -9.88 6.04 -2.81
C VAL A 37 -10.17 4.54 -2.65
N GLU A 38 -9.65 3.75 -3.58
CA GLU A 38 -9.80 2.29 -3.58
C GLU A 38 -8.61 1.58 -2.93
N ALA A 39 -8.82 0.31 -2.58
CA ALA A 39 -7.77 -0.53 -2.01
C ALA A 39 -6.93 -1.12 -3.14
N GLY A 40 -5.62 -0.89 -3.08
CA GLY A 40 -4.62 -1.54 -3.93
C GLY A 40 -3.97 -2.73 -3.24
N ALA A 41 -2.77 -3.09 -3.66
CA ALA A 41 -2.00 -4.17 -3.03
C ALA A 41 -1.65 -3.84 -1.57
N THR A 42 -1.56 -4.88 -0.74
CA THR A 42 -1.06 -4.77 0.64
C THR A 42 0.12 -5.70 0.81
N PHE A 43 1.18 -5.19 1.46
CA PHE A 43 2.38 -5.96 1.77
C PHE A 43 2.70 -5.89 3.26
N VAL A 44 3.22 -6.98 3.80
CA VAL A 44 3.76 -7.06 5.16
C VAL A 44 5.24 -7.43 5.11
N VAL A 45 6.01 -6.78 5.98
CA VAL A 45 7.38 -7.19 6.33
C VAL A 45 7.36 -7.62 7.79
N GLU A 46 7.86 -8.82 8.07
CA GLU A 46 7.90 -9.39 9.41
C GLU A 46 9.33 -9.35 9.98
N ARG A 47 9.46 -9.19 11.29
CA ARG A 47 10.75 -9.24 11.99
C ARG A 47 11.48 -10.54 11.67
N GLY A 48 12.72 -10.42 11.18
CA GLY A 48 13.57 -11.55 10.82
C GLY A 48 13.42 -12.01 9.37
N THR A 49 12.39 -11.53 8.67
CA THR A 49 12.15 -11.81 7.24
C THR A 49 12.12 -10.49 6.48
N PRO A 50 13.25 -10.03 5.91
CA PRO A 50 13.36 -8.71 5.27
C PRO A 50 12.58 -8.59 3.94
N GLU A 51 11.90 -9.65 3.53
CA GLU A 51 11.12 -9.72 2.31
C GLU A 51 9.73 -9.13 2.54
N ALA A 52 9.27 -8.32 1.59
CA ALA A 52 7.89 -7.86 1.56
C ALA A 52 7.03 -8.97 0.94
N GLN A 53 6.03 -9.42 1.68
CA GLN A 53 5.12 -10.49 1.29
C GLN A 53 3.72 -9.91 1.11
N PRO A 54 2.91 -10.41 0.15
CA PRO A 54 1.50 -10.08 0.11
C PRO A 54 0.86 -10.37 1.48
N ALA A 55 0.12 -9.40 2.02
CA ALA A 55 -0.62 -9.54 3.27
C ALA A 55 -1.96 -10.28 3.06
#